data_AF-A0A527TLJ5-F1
#
_entry.id   AF-A0A527TLJ5-F1
#
_cell.length_a   1.000
_cell.length_b   1.000
_cell.length_c   1.000
_cell.angle_alpha   90.00
_cell.angle_beta   90.00
_cell.angle_gamma   90.00
#
_symmetry.space_group_name_H-M   'P 1'
#
loop_
_entity.id
_entity.type
_entity.pdbx_description
1 polymer ?
#
loop_
_entity_poly.entity_id
_entity_poly.type
_entity_poly.pdbx_seq_one_letter_code
_entity_poly.pdbx_strand_id
1 'polypeptide(L)' 'METVLIVIHLMVVLALVGVVLLQRSEGGGLGIGGGSGFMTARGAANALTRATAILAAAFFVTSLALSI' A
#
# COMPACT_ATOMS: atom_id res chain seq x y z
N MET A 1 11.79 18.58 16.36
CA MET A 1 11.74 17.23 15.73
C MET A 1 10.48 17.02 14.90
N GLU A 2 9.39 17.72 15.19
CA GLU A 2 8.13 17.65 14.46
C GLU A 2 8.26 17.81 12.94
N THR A 3 8.98 18.83 12.45
CA THR A 3 9.18 19.04 11.00
C THR A 3 9.82 17.83 10.31
N VAL A 4 10.75 17.14 10.98
CA VAL A 4 11.39 15.93 10.45
C VAL A 4 10.37 14.79 10.35
N LEU A 5 9.53 14.61 11.38
CA LEU A 5 8.47 13.60 11.37
C LEU A 5 7.44 13.89 10.27
N ILE A 6 7.07 15.16 10.06
CA ILE A 6 6.17 15.57 8.97
C ILE A 6 6.76 15.21 7.61
N VAL A 7 8.04 15.50 7.38
CA VAL A 7 8.71 15.14 6.12
C VAL A 7 8.72 13.63 5.91
N ILE A 8 9.04 12.84 6.95
CA ILE A 8 9.00 11.38 6.87
C ILE A 8 7.58 10.88 6.57
N HIS A 9 6.57 11.41 7.26
CA HIS A 9 5.18 11.03 7.06
C HIS A 9 4.73 11.33 5.63
N LEU A 10 5.08 12.50 5.08
CA LEU A 10 4.77 12.86 3.70
C LEU A 10 5.40 11.87 2.70
N MET A 11 6.64 11.46 2.91
CA MET A 11 7.31 10.46 2.07
C MET A 11 6.59 9.10 2.12
N VAL A 12 6.15 8.67 3.31
CA VAL A 12 5.37 7.42 3.48
C VAL A 12 4.03 7.51 2.74
N VAL A 13 3.32 8.65 2.85
CA VAL A 13 2.05 8.87 2.15
C VAL A 13 2.24 8.79 0.64
N LEU A 14 3.24 9.48 0.09
CA LEU A 14 3.52 9.44 -1.35
C LEU A 14 3.88 8.04 -1.84
N ALA A 15 4.70 7.31 -1.08
CA ALA A 15 5.02 5.92 -1.39
C ALA A 15 3.79 5.02 -1.36
N LEU A 16 2.92 5.15 -0.35
CA LEU A 16 1.69 4.38 -0.24
C LEU A 16 0.76 4.65 -1.44
N VAL A 17 0.56 5.91 -1.82
CA VAL A 17 -0.22 6.28 -3.02
C VAL A 17 0.40 5.66 -4.27
N GLY A 18 1.71 5.76 -4.45
CA GLY A 18 2.41 5.17 -5.60
C GLY A 18 2.22 3.66 -5.69
N VAL A 19 2.34 2.93 -4.57
CA VAL A 19 2.14 1.48 -4.53
C VAL A 19 0.68 1.10 -4.78
N VAL A 20 -0.29 1.82 -4.20
CA VAL A 20 -1.73 1.58 -4.42
C VAL A 20 -2.11 1.82 -5.87
N LEU A 21 -1.55 2.84 -6.53
CA LEU A 21 -1.79 3.08 -7.97
C LEU A 21 -1.17 1.98 -8.85
N LEU A 22 -0.04 1.40 -8.42
CA LEU A 22 0.59 0.27 -9.09
C LEU A 22 -0.20 -1.04 -8.88
N GLN A 23 -0.90 -1.18 -7.77
CA GLN A 23 -1.90 -2.22 -7.55
C GLN A 23 -3.12 -1.95 -8.44
N ARG A 24 -2.99 -2.25 -9.74
CA ARG A 24 -4.13 -2.28 -10.66
C ARG A 24 -5.26 -3.08 -10.02
N SER A 25 -6.45 -2.49 -9.96
CA SER A 25 -7.68 -3.21 -9.64
C SER A 25 -7.88 -4.31 -10.70
N GLU A 26 -7.47 -5.54 -10.41
CA GLU A 26 -7.70 -6.71 -11.29
C GLU A 26 -9.17 -7.17 -11.27
N GLY A 27 -10.09 -6.38 -10.70
CA GLY A 27 -11.49 -6.72 -10.55
C GLY A 27 -11.88 -6.72 -9.08
N GLY A 28 -12.91 -5.93 -8.78
CA GLY A 28 -13.42 -5.76 -7.43
C GLY A 28 -13.68 -7.10 -6.74
N GLY A 29 -13.46 -7.13 -5.42
CA GLY A 29 -13.54 -8.28 -4.52
C GLY A 29 -14.92 -8.95 -4.41
N LEU A 30 -15.57 -9.25 -5.52
CA LEU A 30 -16.84 -9.96 -5.62
C LEU A 30 -16.77 -11.05 -6.70
N GLY A 31 -15.73 -11.88 -6.70
CA GLY A 31 -15.73 -13.26 -7.27
C GLY A 31 -16.24 -13.51 -8.70
N ILE A 32 -16.53 -12.48 -9.49
CA ILE A 32 -17.16 -12.55 -10.81
C ILE A 32 -16.22 -11.81 -11.77
N GLY A 33 -15.13 -12.47 -12.12
CA GLY A 33 -14.05 -11.89 -12.90
C GLY A 33 -13.14 -12.96 -13.48
N GLY A 34 -13.72 -13.74 -14.41
CA GLY A 34 -13.07 -14.47 -15.50
C GLY A 34 -11.62 -14.96 -15.35
N GLY A 35 -11.48 -16.29 -15.30
CA GLY A 35 -10.74 -17.02 -16.34
C GLY A 35 -9.21 -16.85 -16.44
N SER A 36 -8.51 -17.95 -16.20
CA SER A 36 -7.25 -18.38 -16.85
C SER A 36 -5.95 -17.57 -16.71
N GLY A 37 -5.83 -16.62 -15.78
CA GLY A 37 -4.56 -15.91 -15.47
C GLY A 37 -3.76 -16.40 -14.24
N PHE A 38 -4.14 -17.53 -13.63
CA PHE A 38 -3.91 -17.83 -12.20
C PHE A 38 -2.44 -18.01 -11.75
N MET A 39 -1.51 -18.32 -12.66
CA MET A 39 -0.12 -18.63 -12.29
C MET A 39 0.82 -17.42 -12.25
N THR A 40 0.55 -16.36 -13.02
CA THR A 40 1.42 -15.17 -13.08
C THR A 40 1.03 -14.10 -12.05
N ALA A 41 -0.27 -13.96 -11.77
CA ALA A 41 -0.79 -12.91 -10.87
C ALA A 41 -0.39 -13.11 -9.40
N ARG A 42 -0.23 -14.35 -8.93
CA ARG A 42 0.03 -14.65 -7.51
C ARG A 42 1.37 -14.12 -6.98
N GLY A 43 2.43 -14.13 -7.78
CA GLY A 43 3.78 -13.73 -7.36
C GLY A 43 3.91 -12.23 -7.10
N ALA A 44 3.47 -11.42 -8.06
CA ALA A 44 3.50 -9.96 -7.97
C ALA A 44 2.45 -9.40 -6.99
N ALA A 45 1.25 -9.98 -6.96
CA ALA A 45 0.19 -9.58 -6.03
C ALA A 45 0.64 -9.71 -4.57
N ASN A 46 1.37 -10.79 -4.22
CA ASN A 46 1.81 -11.01 -2.84
C ASN A 46 2.87 -9.99 -2.39
N ALA A 47 3.79 -9.59 -3.29
CA ALA A 47 4.82 -8.59 -2.99
C ALA A 47 4.24 -7.17 -2.82
N LEU A 48 3.40 -6.73 -3.76
CA LEU A 48 2.78 -5.40 -3.72
C LEU A 48 1.79 -5.28 -2.54
N THR A 49 1.04 -6.34 -2.24
CA THR A 49 0.13 -6.37 -1.08
C THR A 49 0.92 -6.25 0.22
N ARG A 50 2.01 -7.01 0.36
CA ARG A 50 2.89 -6.92 1.54
C ARG A 50 3.53 -5.53 1.68
N ALA A 51 4.01 -4.95 0.58
CA ALA A 51 4.57 -3.59 0.60
C ALA A 51 3.53 -2.56 1.07
N THR A 52 2.30 -2.65 0.58
CA THR A 52 1.19 -1.76 1.00
C THR A 52 0.86 -1.94 2.47
N ALA A 53 0.81 -3.18 2.98
CA ALA A 53 0.55 -3.44 4.39
C ALA A 53 1.62 -2.83 5.30
N ILE A 54 2.90 -2.94 4.92
CA ILE A 54 4.02 -2.34 5.67
C ILE A 54 3.93 -0.80 5.64
N LEU A 55 3.69 -0.21 4.46
CA LEU A 55 3.55 1.25 4.32
C LEU A 55 2.34 1.78 5.08
N ALA A 56 1.22 1.04 5.09
CA ALA A 56 0.03 1.40 5.87
C ALA A 56 0.31 1.37 7.38
N ALA A 57 1.01 0.34 7.88
CA ALA A 57 1.42 0.29 9.28
C ALA A 57 2.33 1.47 9.65
N ALA A 58 3.31 1.80 8.79
CA ALA A 58 4.19 2.95 8.98
C ALA A 58 3.42 4.28 8.98
N PHE A 59 2.42 4.43 8.10
CA PHE A 59 1.53 5.59 8.08
C PHE A 59 0.80 5.76 9.42
N PHE A 60 0.22 4.69 9.96
CA PHE A 60 -0.47 4.75 11.25
C PHE A 60 0.47 5.09 12.40
N VAL A 61 1.64 4.45 12.48
CA VAL A 61 2.63 4.74 13.52
C VAL A 61 3.08 6.20 13.47
N THR A 62 3.39 6.71 12.28
CA THR A 62 3.81 8.11 12.12
C THR A 62 2.66 9.09 12.38
N SER A 63 1.42 8.75 12.02
CA SER A 63 0.24 9.57 12.33
C SER A 63 -0.02 9.65 13.84
N LEU A 64 0.12 8.54 14.57
CA LEU A 64 0.00 8.53 16.03
C LEU A 64 1.14 9.32 16.67
N ALA A 65 2.37 9.15 16.20
CA ALA A 65 3.54 9.89 16.69
C ALA A 65 3.44 11.41 16.44
N LEU A 66 2.79 11.84 15.36
CA LEU A 66 2.51 13.25 15.09
C LEU A 66 1.32 13.80 15.90
N SER A 67 0.44 12.92 16.39
CA SER A 67 -0.75 13.31 17.16
C SER A 67 -0.47 13.52 18.65
N ILE A 68 0.66 13.03 19.16
CA ILE A 68 1.08 13.10 20.57
C ILE A 68 2.11 14.22 20.70
#